data_AF-A0A316AI83-F1
#
_entry.id   AF-A0A316AI83-F1
#
_cell.length_a   1.000
_cell.length_b   1.000
_cell.length_c   1.000
_cell.angle_alpha   90.00
_cell.angle_beta   90.00
_cell.angle_gamma   90.00
#
_symmetry.space_group_name_H-M   'P 1'
#
loop_
_entity.id
_entity.type
_entity.pdbx_description
1 polymer ?
#
loop_
_entity_poly.entity_id
_entity_poly.type
_entity_poly.pdbx_seq_one_letter_code
_entity_poly.pdbx_strand_id
1 'polypeptide(L)'
;MKLTGIILGLLACQLSYGQGVLEAQQTDSPAVPAGGMERLGAYVLANLQLPIASAAQGLDGRVFVQGTVEPDGRMTDLQVLRSMSPEVDREVVRVLSLYKAWKPAVKAGAPVRQKVVYPAYIRTEAIPGYDGQEGVLIEYFNKKNEATRVASDIKYRNYIPVDALGHARSNLLYQQKKGDGWKTIKTVPFSKDTSWVHLAGAADSLLAIVTSTKETMVGSPYEKITRSVEGELLAFEAFDGKAAMPLLARYYYPNGSIRRLYQRQESLVQRTDWYENGQIWSMVRVSENLQADADREALRIIKLMEGKWEPALYKGRAIAAPMRIPINFQVN
;
A
#
# COMPACT_ATOMS: atom_id res chain seq x y z
N MET A 1 48.72 -17.16 -54.43
CA MET A 1 47.30 -16.75 -54.45
C MET A 1 46.55 -17.51 -53.36
N LYS A 2 46.16 -16.84 -52.27
CA LYS A 2 45.29 -17.41 -51.23
C LYS A 2 43.88 -16.86 -51.45
N LEU A 3 42.90 -17.74 -51.68
CA LEU A 3 41.48 -17.40 -51.72
C LEU A 3 40.93 -17.37 -50.29
N THR A 4 40.57 -16.18 -49.81
CA THR A 4 39.80 -15.98 -48.58
C THR A 4 38.32 -16.04 -48.91
N GLY A 5 37.63 -17.07 -48.41
CA GLY A 5 36.18 -17.20 -48.51
C GLY A 5 35.48 -16.29 -47.50
N ILE A 6 34.57 -15.45 -47.98
CA ILE A 6 33.67 -14.62 -47.18
C ILE A 6 32.50 -15.51 -46.73
N ILE A 7 32.38 -15.75 -45.43
CA ILE A 7 31.21 -16.40 -44.82
C ILE A 7 30.12 -15.34 -44.69
N LEU A 8 29.09 -15.44 -45.53
CA LEU A 8 27.89 -14.62 -45.47
C LEU A 8 27.01 -15.16 -44.33
N GLY A 9 27.00 -14.47 -43.20
CA GLY A 9 26.11 -14.79 -42.07
C GLY A 9 24.66 -14.42 -42.40
N LEU A 10 23.82 -15.43 -42.63
CA LEU A 10 22.37 -15.29 -42.73
C LEU A 10 21.81 -14.86 -41.37
N LEU A 11 21.47 -13.58 -41.26
CA LEU A 11 20.71 -13.03 -40.14
C LEU A 11 19.25 -13.46 -40.31
N ALA A 12 18.86 -14.56 -39.65
CA ALA A 12 17.45 -14.97 -39.59
C ALA A 12 16.68 -13.97 -38.71
N CYS A 13 16.04 -13.00 -39.34
CA CYS A 13 15.08 -12.13 -38.69
C CYS A 13 13.85 -12.98 -38.34
N GLN A 14 13.75 -13.45 -37.09
CA GLN A 14 12.56 -14.14 -36.61
C GLN A 14 11.43 -13.13 -36.51
N LEU A 15 10.44 -13.27 -37.39
CA LEU A 15 9.15 -12.60 -37.29
C LEU A 15 8.54 -13.00 -35.93
N SER A 16 8.54 -12.08 -34.96
CA SER A 16 7.74 -12.25 -33.75
C SER A 16 6.28 -12.14 -34.16
N TYR A 17 5.64 -13.27 -34.43
CA TYR A 17 4.18 -13.33 -34.42
C TYR A 17 3.75 -12.83 -33.06
N GLY A 18 3.07 -11.67 -33.01
CA GLY A 18 2.51 -11.15 -31.78
C GLY A 18 1.66 -12.24 -31.15
N GLN A 19 2.08 -12.73 -29.98
CA GLN A 19 1.33 -13.73 -29.23
C GLN A 19 -0.09 -13.17 -29.02
N GLY A 20 -1.09 -13.85 -29.58
CA GLY A 20 -2.49 -13.48 -29.37
C GLY A 20 -2.83 -13.55 -27.88
N VAL A 21 -3.72 -12.65 -27.43
CA VAL A 21 -4.16 -12.66 -26.03
C VAL A 21 -5.20 -13.76 -25.84
N LEU A 22 -4.93 -14.69 -24.94
CA LEU A 22 -5.76 -15.87 -24.70
C LEU A 22 -6.77 -15.68 -23.56
N GLU A 23 -7.86 -16.42 -23.62
CA GLU A 23 -8.80 -16.61 -22.51
C GLU A 23 -8.35 -17.81 -21.64
N ALA A 24 -8.83 -17.89 -20.40
CA ALA A 24 -8.41 -18.91 -19.43
C ALA A 24 -8.55 -20.35 -19.95
N GLN A 25 -9.64 -20.65 -20.65
CA GLN A 25 -9.95 -21.99 -21.17
C GLN A 25 -9.01 -22.40 -22.31
N GLN A 26 -8.22 -21.48 -22.86
CA GLN A 26 -7.30 -21.74 -23.97
C GLN A 26 -5.86 -21.97 -23.51
N THR A 27 -5.62 -22.02 -22.20
CA THR A 27 -4.31 -22.16 -21.55
C THR A 27 -4.24 -23.50 -20.80
N ASP A 28 -3.04 -24.09 -20.72
CA ASP A 28 -2.82 -25.31 -19.93
C ASP A 28 -2.73 -24.98 -18.43
N SER A 29 -2.28 -23.77 -18.11
CA SER A 29 -2.30 -23.22 -16.75
C SER A 29 -2.60 -21.73 -16.81
N PRO A 30 -3.61 -21.24 -16.09
CA PRO A 30 -3.97 -19.83 -16.11
C PRO A 30 -2.96 -18.99 -15.34
N ALA A 31 -2.87 -17.71 -15.71
CA ALA A 31 -2.17 -16.68 -15.00
C ALA A 31 -2.75 -16.54 -13.58
N VAL A 32 -1.87 -16.46 -12.60
CA VAL A 32 -2.23 -16.31 -11.19
C VAL A 32 -1.28 -15.32 -10.51
N PRO A 33 -1.76 -14.49 -9.58
CA PRO A 33 -0.86 -13.63 -8.82
C PRO A 33 0.09 -14.48 -7.97
N ALA A 34 1.35 -14.08 -7.88
CA ALA A 34 2.32 -14.78 -7.06
C ALA A 34 1.89 -14.74 -5.59
N GLY A 35 1.69 -15.94 -5.02
CA GLY A 35 1.22 -16.10 -3.66
C GLY A 35 -0.31 -16.03 -3.50
N GLY A 36 -1.07 -15.99 -4.60
CA GLY A 36 -2.52 -16.16 -4.61
C GLY A 36 -3.32 -14.86 -4.51
N MET A 37 -4.62 -14.96 -4.75
CA MET A 37 -5.54 -13.82 -4.80
C MET A 37 -5.63 -13.06 -3.47
N GLU A 38 -5.48 -13.75 -2.34
CA GLU A 38 -5.47 -13.13 -1.02
C GLU A 38 -4.31 -12.13 -0.88
N ARG A 39 -3.10 -12.50 -1.32
CA ARG A 39 -1.92 -11.64 -1.24
C ARG A 39 -2.01 -10.45 -2.20
N LEU A 40 -2.59 -10.67 -3.39
CA LEU A 40 -2.92 -9.56 -4.28
C LEU A 40 -3.94 -8.61 -3.63
N GLY A 41 -4.98 -9.13 -2.99
CA GLY A 41 -5.94 -8.33 -2.24
C GLY A 41 -5.31 -7.50 -1.12
N ALA A 42 -4.43 -8.11 -0.32
CA ALA A 42 -3.68 -7.41 0.72
C ALA A 42 -2.78 -6.31 0.14
N TYR A 43 -2.10 -6.57 -0.98
CA TYR A 43 -1.31 -5.57 -1.69
C TYR A 43 -2.18 -4.41 -2.19
N VAL A 44 -3.32 -4.71 -2.83
CA VAL A 44 -4.25 -3.69 -3.34
C VAL A 44 -4.72 -2.81 -2.21
N LEU A 45 -5.28 -3.39 -1.13
CA LEU A 45 -5.78 -2.64 0.02
C LEU A 45 -4.69 -1.77 0.68
N ALA A 46 -3.46 -2.26 0.75
CA ALA A 46 -2.36 -1.50 1.33
C ALA A 46 -1.91 -0.32 0.45
N ASN A 47 -2.08 -0.42 -0.87
CA ASN A 47 -1.65 0.60 -1.84
C ASN A 47 -2.73 1.65 -2.18
N LEU A 48 -4.00 1.37 -1.89
CA LEU A 48 -5.11 2.27 -2.22
C LEU A 48 -4.97 3.63 -1.51
N GLN A 49 -5.03 4.68 -2.31
CA GLN A 49 -5.04 6.09 -1.94
C GLN A 49 -6.31 6.72 -2.50
N LEU A 50 -7.44 6.42 -1.86
CA LEU A 50 -8.74 6.91 -2.30
C LEU A 50 -8.89 8.40 -1.99
N PRO A 51 -9.39 9.22 -2.93
CA PRO A 51 -9.72 10.60 -2.63
C PRO A 51 -10.77 10.70 -1.52
N ILE A 52 -10.57 11.65 -0.59
CA ILE A 52 -11.47 11.81 0.56
C ILE A 52 -12.90 12.12 0.10
N ALA A 53 -13.08 12.85 -1.00
CA ALA A 53 -14.40 13.14 -1.56
C ALA A 53 -15.18 11.90 -1.97
N SER A 54 -14.50 10.85 -2.44
CA SER A 54 -15.13 9.55 -2.74
C SER A 54 -15.28 8.72 -1.47
N ALA A 55 -14.23 8.64 -0.64
CA ALA A 55 -14.23 7.82 0.57
C ALA A 55 -15.28 8.27 1.59
N ALA A 56 -15.49 9.58 1.74
CA ALA A 56 -16.42 10.19 2.69
C ALA A 56 -17.89 9.83 2.43
N GLN A 57 -18.24 9.39 1.21
CA GLN A 57 -19.60 8.98 0.86
C GLN A 57 -19.95 7.60 1.46
N GLY A 58 -18.96 6.86 1.96
CA GLY A 58 -19.15 5.49 2.43
C GLY A 58 -19.36 4.54 1.27
N LEU A 59 -18.26 4.01 0.75
CA LEU A 59 -18.26 3.09 -0.39
C LEU A 59 -18.46 1.66 0.11
N ASP A 60 -19.26 0.88 -0.61
CA ASP A 60 -19.33 -0.58 -0.45
C ASP A 60 -19.63 -1.22 -1.80
N GLY A 61 -18.61 -1.81 -2.41
CA GLY A 61 -18.77 -2.42 -3.73
C GLY A 61 -17.47 -2.89 -4.35
N ARG A 62 -17.49 -3.06 -5.68
CA ARG A 62 -16.34 -3.58 -6.43
C ARG A 62 -16.15 -2.84 -7.74
N VAL A 63 -14.89 -2.52 -8.05
CA VAL A 63 -14.45 -2.15 -9.40
C VAL A 63 -13.98 -3.41 -10.11
N PHE A 64 -14.48 -3.67 -11.32
CA PHE A 64 -14.03 -4.80 -12.13
C PHE A 64 -13.04 -4.28 -13.17
N VAL A 65 -11.80 -4.72 -13.09
CA VAL A 65 -10.75 -4.34 -14.04
C VAL A 65 -10.31 -5.56 -14.84
N GLN A 66 -10.40 -5.46 -16.15
CA GLN A 66 -9.76 -6.38 -17.08
C GLN A 66 -8.34 -5.92 -17.36
N GLY A 67 -7.40 -6.85 -17.49
CA GLY A 67 -6.07 -6.59 -18.01
C GLY A 67 -5.51 -7.80 -18.73
N THR A 68 -4.39 -7.60 -19.41
CA THR A 68 -3.60 -8.67 -20.02
C THR A 68 -2.41 -8.98 -19.12
N VAL A 69 -2.30 -10.20 -18.60
CA VAL A 69 -1.07 -10.67 -17.96
C VAL A 69 -0.07 -11.03 -19.04
N GLU A 70 1.08 -10.38 -18.99
CA GLU A 70 2.18 -10.57 -19.92
C GLU A 70 3.10 -11.73 -19.48
N PRO A 71 3.86 -12.34 -20.42
CA PRO A 71 4.85 -13.38 -20.10
C PRO A 71 5.91 -12.99 -19.07
N ASP A 72 6.14 -11.69 -18.85
CA ASP A 72 7.09 -11.16 -17.87
C ASP A 72 6.49 -10.95 -16.47
N GLY A 73 5.21 -11.28 -16.27
CA GLY A 73 4.51 -11.17 -14.99
C GLY A 73 3.94 -9.77 -14.69
N ARG A 74 3.98 -8.84 -15.65
CA ARG A 74 3.28 -7.55 -15.56
C ARG A 74 1.84 -7.65 -16.06
N MET A 75 1.03 -6.66 -15.73
CA MET A 75 -0.32 -6.51 -16.30
C MET A 75 -0.40 -5.25 -17.15
N THR A 76 -0.90 -5.38 -18.38
CA THR A 76 -1.06 -4.32 -19.38
C THR A 76 -2.52 -4.21 -19.80
N ASP A 77 -2.84 -3.29 -20.72
CA ASP A 77 -4.17 -3.15 -21.33
C ASP A 77 -5.32 -3.06 -20.33
N LEU A 78 -5.11 -2.33 -19.23
CA LEU A 78 -6.06 -2.20 -18.13
C LEU A 78 -7.32 -1.45 -18.56
N GLN A 79 -8.48 -2.06 -18.37
CA GLN A 79 -9.79 -1.49 -18.70
C GLN A 79 -10.80 -1.77 -17.60
N VAL A 80 -11.57 -0.75 -17.23
CA VAL A 80 -12.64 -0.87 -16.24
C VAL A 80 -13.88 -1.43 -16.93
N LEU A 81 -14.30 -2.65 -16.54
CA LEU A 81 -15.52 -3.30 -17.04
C LEU A 81 -16.76 -2.90 -16.25
N ARG A 82 -16.60 -2.65 -14.95
CA ARG A 82 -17.66 -2.16 -14.06
C ARG A 82 -17.07 -1.09 -13.16
N SER A 83 -17.54 0.13 -13.38
CA SER A 83 -17.13 1.34 -12.68
C SER A 83 -17.81 1.45 -11.31
N MET A 84 -17.09 2.03 -10.36
CA MET A 84 -17.68 2.59 -9.12
C MET A 84 -17.79 4.10 -9.22
N SER A 85 -16.66 4.77 -9.47
CA SER A 85 -16.59 6.19 -9.81
C SER A 85 -15.28 6.45 -10.56
N PRO A 86 -15.19 7.49 -11.42
CA PRO A 86 -13.97 7.76 -12.18
C PRO A 86 -12.70 7.91 -11.31
N GLU A 87 -12.83 8.46 -10.11
CA GLU A 87 -11.74 8.67 -9.16
C GLU A 87 -11.28 7.36 -8.52
N VAL A 88 -12.23 6.53 -8.07
CA VAL A 88 -11.95 5.23 -7.48
C VAL A 88 -11.37 4.29 -8.52
N ASP A 89 -11.95 4.28 -9.72
CA ASP A 89 -11.52 3.46 -10.84
C ASP A 89 -10.09 3.76 -11.26
N ARG A 90 -9.74 5.05 -11.40
CA ARG A 90 -8.37 5.49 -11.72
C ARG A 90 -7.37 4.98 -10.69
N GLU A 91 -7.74 5.04 -9.42
CA GLU A 91 -6.88 4.58 -8.33
C GLU A 91 -6.71 3.06 -8.34
N VAL A 92 -7.77 2.30 -8.58
CA VAL A 92 -7.67 0.82 -8.73
C VAL A 92 -6.79 0.46 -9.93
N VAL A 93 -6.96 1.12 -11.08
CA VAL A 93 -6.12 0.91 -12.26
C VAL A 93 -4.65 1.23 -11.96
N ARG A 94 -4.37 2.35 -11.28
CA ARG A 94 -3.01 2.71 -10.85
C ARG A 94 -2.39 1.59 -10.02
N VAL A 95 -3.07 1.14 -8.97
CA VAL A 95 -2.55 0.09 -8.08
C VAL A 95 -2.30 -1.22 -8.82
N LEU A 96 -3.21 -1.64 -9.70
CA LEU A 96 -3.04 -2.86 -10.49
C LEU A 96 -1.87 -2.75 -11.50
N SER A 97 -1.62 -1.56 -12.05
CA SER A 97 -0.46 -1.33 -12.95
C SER A 97 0.89 -1.43 -12.24
N LEU A 98 0.93 -1.18 -10.92
CA LEU A 98 2.14 -1.30 -10.10
C LEU A 98 2.47 -2.75 -9.72
N TYR A 99 1.48 -3.65 -9.78
CA TYR A 99 1.67 -5.05 -9.46
C TYR A 99 2.32 -5.81 -10.63
N LYS A 100 3.54 -6.29 -10.42
CA LYS A 100 4.39 -6.94 -11.44
C LYS A 100 4.76 -8.38 -11.05
N ALA A 101 3.93 -8.99 -10.23
CA ALA A 101 4.18 -10.28 -9.62
C ALA A 101 3.18 -11.34 -10.08
N TRP A 102 2.67 -11.25 -11.31
CA TRP A 102 1.89 -12.32 -11.89
C TRP A 102 2.81 -13.49 -12.27
N LYS A 103 2.33 -14.72 -12.02
CA LYS A 103 2.81 -15.88 -12.75
C LYS A 103 2.04 -15.91 -14.07
N PRO A 104 2.70 -15.84 -15.22
CA PRO A 104 2.03 -15.82 -16.52
C PRO A 104 1.29 -17.13 -16.76
N ALA A 105 0.34 -17.09 -17.69
CA ALA A 105 -0.30 -18.29 -18.18
C ALA A 105 0.69 -19.14 -18.97
N VAL A 106 0.47 -20.45 -19.02
CA VAL A 106 1.30 -21.38 -19.78
C VAL A 106 0.46 -22.08 -20.85
N LYS A 107 1.01 -22.16 -22.06
CA LYS A 107 0.46 -22.96 -23.15
C LYS A 107 1.60 -23.65 -23.90
N ALA A 108 1.48 -24.95 -24.10
CA ALA A 108 2.52 -25.79 -24.72
C ALA A 108 3.91 -25.59 -24.06
N GLY A 109 3.95 -25.43 -22.74
CA GLY A 109 5.18 -25.25 -21.96
C GLY A 109 5.82 -23.86 -22.05
N ALA A 110 5.23 -22.91 -22.77
CA ALA A 110 5.73 -21.53 -22.88
C ALA A 110 4.82 -20.54 -22.15
N PRO A 111 5.38 -19.47 -21.55
CA PRO A 111 4.57 -18.38 -20.99
C PRO A 111 3.88 -17.60 -22.10
N VAL A 112 2.58 -17.34 -21.93
CA VAL A 112 1.72 -16.69 -22.94
C VAL A 112 0.89 -15.56 -22.34
N ARG A 113 0.40 -14.66 -23.21
CA ARG A 113 -0.47 -13.54 -22.83
C ARG A 113 -1.88 -14.05 -22.52
N GLN A 114 -2.45 -13.62 -21.40
CA GLN A 114 -3.82 -14.00 -21.01
C GLN A 114 -4.62 -12.81 -20.49
N LYS A 115 -5.88 -12.69 -20.91
CA LYS A 115 -6.82 -11.77 -20.25
C LYS A 115 -7.23 -12.28 -18.87
N VAL A 116 -7.26 -11.37 -17.92
CA VAL A 116 -7.70 -11.62 -16.53
C VAL A 116 -8.63 -10.50 -16.10
N VAL A 117 -9.63 -10.83 -15.30
CA VAL A 117 -10.51 -9.85 -14.64
C VAL A 117 -10.28 -9.93 -13.13
N TYR A 118 -9.96 -8.79 -12.52
CA TYR A 118 -9.80 -8.66 -11.08
C TYR A 118 -10.95 -7.83 -10.47
N PRO A 119 -11.74 -8.40 -9.53
CA PRO A 119 -12.71 -7.64 -8.76
C PRO A 119 -12.04 -6.99 -7.54
N ALA A 120 -11.76 -5.69 -7.62
CA ALA A 120 -11.21 -4.91 -6.52
C ALA A 120 -12.33 -4.48 -5.56
N TYR A 121 -12.31 -5.01 -4.34
CA TYR A 121 -13.30 -4.70 -3.30
C TYR A 121 -12.94 -3.37 -2.63
N ILE A 122 -13.87 -2.43 -2.64
CA ILE A 122 -13.72 -1.12 -2.05
C ILE A 122 -14.75 -0.97 -0.95
N ARG A 123 -14.28 -0.73 0.27
CA ARG A 123 -15.12 -0.46 1.42
C ARG A 123 -14.55 0.69 2.23
N THR A 124 -15.34 1.74 2.43
CA THR A 124 -15.03 2.87 3.30
C THR A 124 -16.22 3.17 4.18
N GLU A 125 -15.97 3.72 5.37
CA GLU A 125 -17.04 4.28 6.18
C GLU A 125 -17.34 5.71 5.72
N ALA A 126 -18.61 6.11 5.80
CA ALA A 126 -18.96 7.49 5.55
C ALA A 126 -18.24 8.41 6.54
N ILE A 127 -17.84 9.58 6.07
CA ILE A 127 -17.19 10.62 6.88
C ILE A 127 -18.13 11.84 6.89
N PRO A 128 -19.18 11.86 7.74
CA PRO A 128 -20.17 12.95 7.74
C PRO A 128 -19.60 14.34 8.02
N GLY A 129 -18.39 14.42 8.56
CA GLY A 129 -17.70 15.67 8.84
C GLY A 129 -17.02 16.30 7.62
N TYR A 130 -16.92 15.60 6.49
CA TYR A 130 -16.23 16.13 5.32
C TYR A 130 -17.14 17.06 4.52
N ASP A 131 -16.69 18.31 4.38
CA ASP A 131 -17.26 19.29 3.47
C ASP A 131 -16.41 19.34 2.18
N GLY A 132 -16.97 18.82 1.09
CA GLY A 132 -16.30 18.77 -0.20
C GLY A 132 -16.20 20.13 -0.91
N GLN A 133 -17.03 21.11 -0.56
CA GLN A 133 -16.96 22.45 -1.16
C GLN A 133 -15.81 23.25 -0.56
N GLU A 134 -15.63 23.17 0.75
CA GLU A 134 -14.54 23.86 1.45
C GLU A 134 -13.23 23.04 1.48
N GLY A 135 -13.32 21.72 1.26
CA GLY A 135 -12.19 20.81 1.41
C GLY A 135 -11.73 20.73 2.86
N VAL A 136 -12.67 20.50 3.77
CA VAL A 136 -12.48 20.55 5.22
C VAL A 136 -13.10 19.33 5.87
N LEU A 137 -12.41 18.75 6.85
CA LEU A 137 -12.97 17.80 7.79
C LEU A 137 -13.38 18.54 9.07
N ILE A 138 -14.63 18.35 9.50
CA ILE A 138 -15.20 18.93 10.70
C ILE A 138 -15.57 17.83 11.68
N GLU A 139 -15.00 17.91 12.89
CA GLU A 139 -15.34 17.03 14.00
C GLU A 139 -16.04 17.85 15.06
N TYR A 140 -17.22 17.42 15.50
CA TYR A 140 -18.01 18.15 16.49
C TYR A 140 -17.95 17.49 17.86
N PHE A 141 -17.87 18.32 18.90
CA PHE A 141 -17.77 17.87 20.29
C PHE A 141 -18.78 18.57 21.19
N ASN A 142 -19.26 17.83 22.19
CA ASN A 142 -20.16 18.35 23.20
C ASN A 142 -19.39 19.11 24.31
N LYS A 143 -20.10 19.60 25.32
CA LYS A 143 -19.50 20.32 26.47
C LYS A 143 -18.49 19.50 27.29
N LYS A 144 -18.56 18.17 27.22
CA LYS A 144 -17.64 17.22 27.88
C LYS A 144 -16.47 16.82 26.98
N ASN A 145 -16.34 17.43 25.80
CA ASN A 145 -15.35 17.10 24.78
C ASN A 145 -15.49 15.68 24.21
N GLU A 146 -16.70 15.12 24.26
CA GLU A 146 -17.04 13.86 23.60
C GLU A 146 -17.55 14.16 22.18
N ALA A 147 -17.17 13.32 21.21
CA ALA A 147 -17.64 13.46 19.84
C ALA A 147 -19.18 13.33 19.77
N THR A 148 -19.84 14.23 19.04
CA THR A 148 -21.31 14.22 18.89
C THR A 148 -21.72 14.72 17.51
N ARG A 149 -22.88 14.28 17.04
CA ARG A 149 -23.56 14.84 15.86
C ARG A 149 -24.93 15.43 16.20
N VAL A 150 -25.31 15.44 17.47
CA VAL A 150 -26.57 15.99 17.95
C VAL A 150 -26.46 17.52 18.00
N ALA A 151 -27.15 18.21 17.10
CA ALA A 151 -26.98 19.66 16.88
C ALA A 151 -27.14 20.53 18.15
N SER A 152 -28.03 20.15 19.07
CA SER A 152 -28.23 20.84 20.36
C SER A 152 -27.01 20.77 21.28
N ASP A 153 -26.23 19.70 21.16
CA ASP A 153 -25.15 19.35 22.09
C ASP A 153 -23.81 19.91 21.63
N ILE A 154 -23.69 20.25 20.34
CA ILE A 154 -22.48 20.79 19.73
C ILE A 154 -22.08 22.09 20.43
N LYS A 155 -20.89 22.08 21.04
CA LYS A 155 -20.25 23.26 21.67
C LYS A 155 -18.89 23.59 21.07
N TYR A 156 -18.17 22.59 20.56
CA TYR A 156 -16.87 22.76 19.96
C TYR A 156 -16.79 22.07 18.61
N ARG A 157 -15.86 22.52 17.75
CA ARG A 157 -15.47 21.80 16.54
C ARG A 157 -13.97 21.86 16.30
N ASN A 158 -13.43 20.79 15.73
CA ASN A 158 -12.18 20.84 14.98
C ASN A 158 -12.53 21.20 13.53
N TYR A 159 -11.87 22.23 13.00
CA TYR A 159 -11.91 22.60 11.60
C TYR A 159 -10.56 22.28 10.99
N ILE A 160 -10.53 21.25 10.13
CA ILE A 160 -9.31 20.62 9.62
C ILE A 160 -9.31 20.78 8.10
N PRO A 161 -8.63 21.78 7.54
CA PRO A 161 -8.49 21.90 6.09
C PRO A 161 -7.66 20.72 5.56
N VAL A 162 -8.19 20.01 4.57
CA VAL A 162 -7.58 18.79 4.04
C VAL A 162 -7.29 18.88 2.54
N ASP A 163 -6.32 18.11 2.07
CA ASP A 163 -6.05 17.87 0.65
C ASP A 163 -7.00 16.82 0.05
N ALA A 164 -6.82 16.49 -1.22
CA ALA A 164 -7.66 15.53 -1.94
C ALA A 164 -7.63 14.10 -1.36
N LEU A 165 -6.60 13.76 -0.57
CA LEU A 165 -6.47 12.47 0.11
C LEU A 165 -6.92 12.53 1.57
N GLY A 166 -7.39 13.69 2.03
CA GLY A 166 -7.88 13.86 3.40
C GLY A 166 -6.80 14.26 4.40
N HIS A 167 -5.61 14.61 3.95
CA HIS A 167 -4.52 15.01 4.83
C HIS A 167 -4.54 16.51 5.12
N ALA A 168 -4.19 16.91 6.34
CA ALA A 168 -4.14 18.32 6.71
C ALA A 168 -3.24 19.13 5.74
N ARG A 169 -3.75 20.27 5.26
CA ARG A 169 -3.03 21.16 4.31
C ARG A 169 -2.67 22.53 4.88
N SER A 170 -3.17 22.86 6.06
CA SER A 170 -2.90 24.12 6.76
C SER A 170 -3.19 23.95 8.25
N ASN A 171 -3.08 25.05 9.01
CA ASN A 171 -3.38 25.06 10.44
C ASN A 171 -4.78 24.49 10.74
N LEU A 172 -4.89 23.70 11.81
CA LEU A 172 -6.18 23.21 12.31
C LEU A 172 -6.69 24.21 13.34
N LEU A 173 -8.00 24.43 13.33
CA LEU A 173 -8.63 25.37 14.25
C LEU A 173 -9.56 24.62 15.19
N TYR A 174 -9.31 24.76 16.50
CA TYR A 174 -10.27 24.36 17.52
C TYR A 174 -11.15 25.56 17.86
N GLN A 175 -12.45 25.41 17.63
CA GLN A 175 -13.40 26.52 17.69
C GLN A 175 -14.53 26.22 18.67
N GLN A 176 -14.96 27.24 19.41
CA GLN A 176 -16.12 27.20 20.29
C GLN A 176 -17.30 27.89 19.64
N LYS A 177 -18.49 27.30 19.75
CA LYS A 177 -19.74 27.91 19.27
C LYS A 177 -20.06 29.16 20.12
N LYS A 178 -20.33 30.29 19.46
CA LYS A 178 -20.68 31.58 20.06
C LYS A 178 -21.84 32.20 19.28
N GLY A 179 -23.04 32.16 19.86
CA GLY A 179 -24.26 32.49 19.11
C GLY A 179 -24.41 31.57 17.90
N ASP A 180 -24.62 32.17 16.72
CA ASP A 180 -24.71 31.45 15.44
C ASP A 180 -23.34 31.21 14.79
N GLY A 181 -22.26 31.76 15.36
CA GLY A 181 -20.91 31.69 14.80
C GLY A 181 -19.94 30.79 15.57
N TRP A 182 -18.71 30.72 15.05
CA TRP A 182 -17.61 29.97 15.63
C TRP A 182 -16.46 30.91 15.98
N LYS A 183 -15.95 30.82 17.22
CA LYS A 183 -14.77 31.54 17.67
C LYS A 183 -13.60 30.58 17.81
N THR A 184 -12.49 30.83 17.10
CA THR A 184 -11.25 30.08 17.30
C THR A 184 -10.70 30.32 18.70
N ILE A 185 -10.47 29.24 19.44
CA ILE A 185 -9.92 29.26 20.80
C ILE A 185 -8.54 28.61 20.89
N LYS A 186 -8.18 27.77 19.92
CA LYS A 186 -6.82 27.23 19.78
C LYS A 186 -6.51 26.97 18.30
N THR A 187 -5.26 27.19 17.91
CA THR A 187 -4.73 26.89 16.58
C THR A 187 -3.63 25.85 16.70
N VAL A 188 -3.70 24.78 15.90
CA VAL A 188 -2.63 23.80 15.74
C VAL A 188 -1.83 24.16 14.51
N PRO A 189 -0.54 24.53 14.64
CA PRO A 189 0.25 24.98 13.53
C PRO A 189 0.57 23.80 12.61
N PHE A 190 0.46 24.07 11.32
CA PHE A 190 0.92 23.20 10.26
C PHE A 190 2.33 23.59 9.86
N SER A 191 3.22 22.60 9.71
CA SER A 191 4.54 22.80 9.17
C SER A 191 4.67 22.19 7.78
N LYS A 192 5.51 22.83 6.98
CA LYS A 192 5.94 22.38 5.66
C LYS A 192 7.43 22.67 5.57
N ASP A 193 8.23 21.62 5.69
CA ASP A 193 9.68 21.68 5.73
C ASP A 193 10.25 20.87 4.56
N THR A 194 11.49 21.16 4.15
CA THR A 194 12.21 20.34 3.16
C THR A 194 13.23 19.46 3.87
N SER A 195 13.33 18.19 3.45
CA SER A 195 14.28 17.23 4.04
C SER A 195 14.84 16.29 2.99
N TRP A 196 16.11 15.91 3.14
CA TRP A 196 16.70 14.83 2.36
C TRP A 196 16.29 13.49 2.97
N VAL A 197 15.60 12.67 2.18
CA VAL A 197 15.13 11.36 2.61
C VAL A 197 15.83 10.27 1.82
N HIS A 198 16.37 9.29 2.54
CA HIS A 198 16.91 8.09 1.90
C HIS A 198 15.80 7.04 1.82
N LEU A 199 15.38 6.71 0.60
CA LEU A 199 14.39 5.66 0.36
C LEU A 199 15.10 4.32 0.22
N ALA A 200 14.56 3.28 0.85
CA ALA A 200 15.10 1.94 0.70
C ALA A 200 14.97 1.49 -0.77
N GLY A 201 16.10 1.14 -1.38
CA GLY A 201 16.20 0.78 -2.81
C GLY A 201 16.58 1.94 -3.73
N ALA A 202 16.63 3.18 -3.23
CA ALA A 202 17.18 4.30 -4.00
C ALA A 202 18.71 4.33 -3.87
N ALA A 203 19.38 4.68 -4.96
CA ALA A 203 20.84 4.87 -4.97
C ALA A 203 21.25 6.09 -4.12
N ASP A 204 20.46 7.16 -4.20
CA ASP A 204 20.73 8.44 -3.55
C ASP A 204 19.56 8.90 -2.67
N SER A 205 19.84 9.88 -1.81
CA SER A 205 18.80 10.63 -1.11
C SER A 205 18.00 11.49 -2.08
N LEU A 206 16.69 11.57 -1.85
CA LEU A 206 15.79 12.45 -2.60
C LEU A 206 15.43 13.66 -1.73
N LEU A 207 15.36 14.83 -2.36
CA LEU A 207 14.78 15.99 -1.70
C LEU A 207 13.27 15.79 -1.60
N ALA A 208 12.72 15.97 -0.41
CA ALA A 208 11.31 15.75 -0.11
C ALA A 208 10.71 16.93 0.65
N ILE A 209 9.41 17.11 0.48
CA ILE A 209 8.58 18.01 1.26
C ILE A 209 7.95 17.20 2.39
N VAL A 210 8.19 17.62 3.62
CA VAL A 210 7.62 17.02 4.83
C VAL A 210 6.59 17.98 5.40
N THR A 211 5.34 17.54 5.45
CA THR A 211 4.24 18.28 6.08
C THR A 211 3.79 17.60 7.35
N SER A 212 3.48 18.38 8.38
CA SER A 212 2.99 17.84 9.65
C SER A 212 2.09 18.81 10.38
N THR A 213 1.07 18.29 11.05
CA THR A 213 0.34 19.03 12.08
C THR A 213 1.17 18.96 13.36
N LYS A 214 1.94 20.00 13.68
CA LYS A 214 2.90 19.92 14.78
C LYS A 214 2.21 19.66 16.12
N GLU A 215 2.91 18.92 16.97
CA GLU A 215 2.54 18.70 18.37
C GLU A 215 2.29 20.06 19.03
N THR A 216 1.03 20.37 19.36
CA THR A 216 0.72 21.56 20.18
C THR A 216 0.76 21.28 21.66
N MET A 217 0.67 20.01 22.05
CA MET A 217 0.68 19.55 23.44
C MET A 217 1.25 18.13 23.46
N VAL A 218 2.12 17.86 24.42
CA VAL A 218 2.66 16.52 24.69
C VAL A 218 1.51 15.51 24.74
N GLY A 219 1.60 14.43 23.95
CA GLY A 219 0.56 13.39 23.94
C GLY A 219 -0.59 13.59 22.94
N SER A 220 -0.53 14.59 22.05
CA SER A 220 -1.58 14.81 21.04
C SER A 220 -1.32 14.02 19.76
N PRO A 221 -2.35 13.40 19.15
CA PRO A 221 -2.21 12.77 17.84
C PRO A 221 -1.77 13.77 16.77
N TYR A 222 -0.94 13.31 15.84
CA TYR A 222 -0.53 14.10 14.69
C TYR A 222 -0.15 13.23 13.50
N GLU A 223 -0.15 13.83 12.32
CA GLU A 223 0.32 13.19 11.10
C GLU A 223 1.60 13.84 10.59
N LYS A 224 2.43 13.04 9.95
CA LYS A 224 3.59 13.46 9.18
C LYS A 224 3.54 12.79 7.82
N ILE A 225 3.71 13.60 6.78
CA ILE A 225 3.60 13.17 5.40
C ILE A 225 4.83 13.64 4.67
N THR A 226 5.47 12.71 3.96
CA THR A 226 6.65 12.97 3.16
C THR A 226 6.28 12.77 1.71
N ARG A 227 6.48 13.80 0.88
CA ARG A 227 6.27 13.77 -0.56
C ARG A 227 7.54 14.11 -1.31
N SER A 228 7.70 13.60 -2.54
CA SER A 228 8.72 14.13 -3.44
C SER A 228 8.43 15.60 -3.77
N VAL A 229 9.38 16.30 -4.38
CA VAL A 229 9.14 17.68 -4.83
C VAL A 229 8.08 17.76 -5.94
N GLU A 230 7.87 16.66 -6.66
CA GLU A 230 6.81 16.46 -7.66
C GLU A 230 5.46 16.08 -7.03
N GLY A 231 5.42 15.82 -5.72
CA GLY A 231 4.19 15.54 -4.97
C GLY A 231 3.87 14.04 -4.77
N GLU A 232 4.73 13.13 -5.20
CA GLU A 232 4.53 11.69 -5.01
C GLU A 232 4.62 11.32 -3.52
N LEU A 233 3.70 10.49 -3.02
CA LEU A 233 3.71 10.08 -1.62
C LEU A 233 4.86 9.10 -1.34
N LEU A 234 5.80 9.50 -0.47
CA LEU A 234 6.95 8.69 -0.07
C LEU A 234 6.75 8.02 1.30
N ALA A 235 6.11 8.74 2.23
CA ALA A 235 5.73 8.20 3.53
C ALA A 235 4.51 8.90 4.13
N PHE A 236 3.70 8.14 4.83
CA PHE A 236 2.64 8.62 5.72
C PHE A 236 2.87 8.01 7.10
N GLU A 237 2.84 8.82 8.14
CA GLU A 237 3.06 8.41 9.53
C GLU A 237 2.02 9.11 10.43
N ALA A 238 1.17 8.34 11.11
CA ALA A 238 0.20 8.85 12.07
C ALA A 238 0.62 8.42 13.49
N PHE A 239 0.66 9.38 14.41
CA PHE A 239 1.11 9.22 15.79
C PHE A 239 -0.05 9.46 16.75
N ASP A 240 -0.04 8.79 17.90
CA ASP A 240 -0.94 9.10 19.03
C ASP A 240 -0.38 10.18 19.96
N GLY A 241 0.85 10.66 19.70
CA GLY A 241 1.59 11.59 20.54
C GLY A 241 2.16 10.98 21.83
N LYS A 242 1.88 9.71 22.13
CA LYS A 242 2.30 9.05 23.39
C LYS A 242 3.60 8.29 23.24
N ALA A 243 3.88 7.74 22.07
CA ALA A 243 5.09 6.97 21.79
C ALA A 243 5.89 7.58 20.63
N ALA A 244 7.19 7.31 20.61
CA ALA A 244 8.09 7.75 19.53
C ALA A 244 7.78 7.08 18.18
N MET A 245 7.17 5.89 18.21
CA MET A 245 6.78 5.16 17.00
C MET A 245 5.35 5.53 16.58
N PRO A 246 5.05 5.58 15.27
CA PRO A 246 3.69 5.86 14.78
C PRO A 246 2.73 4.73 15.16
N LEU A 247 1.43 5.03 15.23
CA LEU A 247 0.36 4.04 15.26
C LEU A 247 0.18 3.37 13.90
N LEU A 248 0.32 4.14 12.83
CA LEU A 248 0.17 3.68 11.45
C LEU A 248 1.25 4.35 10.61
N ALA A 249 2.00 3.57 9.86
CA ALA A 249 2.89 4.12 8.85
C ALA A 249 2.86 3.34 7.55
N ARG A 250 2.88 4.07 6.44
CA ARG A 250 3.02 3.54 5.08
C ARG A 250 4.26 4.16 4.46
N TYR A 251 5.12 3.32 3.90
CA TYR A 251 6.32 3.74 3.18
C TYR A 251 6.27 3.17 1.77
N TYR A 252 6.67 3.97 0.79
CA TYR A 252 6.54 3.63 -0.62
C TYR A 252 7.90 3.56 -1.32
N TYR A 253 7.95 2.80 -2.40
CA TYR A 253 9.02 2.86 -3.39
C TYR A 253 8.87 4.11 -4.27
N PRO A 254 9.94 4.53 -4.97
CA PRO A 254 9.86 5.67 -5.91
C PRO A 254 8.80 5.51 -7.00
N ASN A 255 8.45 4.28 -7.39
CA ASN A 255 7.39 4.03 -8.36
C ASN A 255 5.96 4.19 -7.78
N GLY A 256 5.83 4.54 -6.50
CA GLY A 256 4.56 4.72 -5.80
C GLY A 256 3.94 3.44 -5.24
N SER A 257 4.59 2.27 -5.37
CA SER A 257 4.12 1.03 -4.76
C SER A 257 4.51 0.93 -3.28
N ILE A 258 3.66 0.33 -2.46
CA ILE A 258 3.93 0.19 -1.03
C ILE A 258 5.13 -0.74 -0.82
N ARG A 259 6.04 -0.28 0.04
CA ARG A 259 7.18 -1.05 0.54
C ARG A 259 6.89 -1.62 1.92
N ARG A 260 6.26 -0.84 2.79
CA ARG A 260 5.98 -1.23 4.17
C ARG A 260 4.69 -0.63 4.68
N LEU A 261 3.91 -1.47 5.36
CA LEU A 261 2.79 -1.10 6.21
C LEU A 261 3.16 -1.48 7.65
N TYR A 262 3.14 -0.51 8.53
CA TYR A 262 3.33 -0.68 9.98
C TYR A 262 2.03 -0.28 10.68
N GLN A 263 1.56 -1.12 11.60
CA GLN A 263 0.37 -0.87 12.41
C GLN A 263 0.65 -1.28 13.85
N ARG A 264 0.42 -0.37 14.80
CA ARG A 264 0.44 -0.65 16.24
C ARG A 264 -0.98 -0.52 16.78
N GLN A 265 -1.42 -1.55 17.48
CA GLN A 265 -2.67 -1.57 18.21
C GLN A 265 -2.40 -2.10 19.61
N GLU A 266 -2.56 -1.26 20.63
CA GLU A 266 -2.20 -1.60 22.01
C GLU A 266 -0.75 -2.10 22.11
N SER A 267 -0.53 -3.32 22.60
CA SER A 267 0.78 -3.97 22.69
C SER A 267 1.18 -4.75 21.44
N LEU A 268 0.36 -4.73 20.39
CA LEU A 268 0.57 -5.52 19.19
C LEU A 268 1.10 -4.66 18.04
N VAL A 269 2.22 -5.08 17.46
CA VAL A 269 2.80 -4.50 16.26
C VAL A 269 2.69 -5.47 15.11
N GLN A 270 2.06 -5.03 14.02
CA GLN A 270 2.05 -5.71 12.74
C GLN A 270 2.87 -4.92 11.73
N ARG A 271 3.82 -5.60 11.08
CA ARG A 271 4.62 -5.06 9.98
C ARG A 271 4.51 -5.99 8.78
N THR A 272 4.05 -5.45 7.66
CA THR A 272 4.11 -6.14 6.38
C THR A 272 5.03 -5.36 5.47
N ASP A 273 5.94 -6.07 4.81
CA ASP A 273 6.88 -5.52 3.86
C ASP A 273 6.71 -6.23 2.51
N TRP A 274 6.83 -5.46 1.43
CA TRP A 274 6.69 -5.93 0.06
C TRP A 274 7.98 -5.67 -0.72
N TYR A 275 8.27 -6.55 -1.67
CA TYR A 275 9.15 -6.24 -2.77
C TYR A 275 8.50 -5.24 -3.72
N GLU A 276 9.31 -4.54 -4.52
CA GLU A 276 8.82 -3.52 -5.45
C GLU A 276 7.81 -4.05 -6.48
N ASN A 277 7.91 -5.33 -6.84
CA ASN A 277 6.98 -6.01 -7.76
C ASN A 277 5.61 -6.36 -7.13
N GLY A 278 5.43 -6.14 -5.83
CA GLY A 278 4.20 -6.40 -5.09
C GLY A 278 4.11 -7.76 -4.39
N GLN A 279 5.15 -8.60 -4.45
CA GLN A 279 5.22 -9.80 -3.60
C GLN A 279 5.46 -9.41 -2.15
N ILE A 280 4.76 -10.06 -1.20
CA ILE A 280 5.06 -9.92 0.22
C ILE A 280 6.46 -10.50 0.49
N TRP A 281 7.36 -9.67 1.00
CA TRP A 281 8.69 -10.06 1.46
C TRP A 281 8.66 -10.60 2.88
N SER A 282 7.96 -9.92 3.78
CA SER A 282 7.81 -10.36 5.17
C SER A 282 6.50 -9.88 5.77
N MET A 283 5.93 -10.69 6.67
CA MET A 283 4.81 -10.30 7.50
C MET A 283 5.13 -10.76 8.92
N VAL A 284 5.20 -9.81 9.85
CA VAL A 284 5.60 -10.03 11.23
C VAL A 284 4.54 -9.42 12.13
N ARG A 285 4.05 -10.20 13.08
CA ARG A 285 3.11 -9.76 14.12
C ARG A 285 3.71 -10.12 15.47
N VAL A 286 4.04 -9.10 16.27
CA VAL A 286 4.78 -9.24 17.54
C VAL A 286 4.02 -8.49 18.62
N SER A 287 3.82 -9.14 19.76
CA SER A 287 3.48 -8.42 20.99
C SER A 287 4.75 -7.79 21.54
N GLU A 288 4.72 -6.51 21.87
CA GLU A 288 5.86 -5.72 22.37
C GLU A 288 6.55 -6.37 23.58
N ASN A 289 5.86 -7.28 24.30
CA ASN A 289 6.38 -7.98 25.48
C ASN A 289 6.86 -9.44 25.24
N LEU A 290 6.90 -9.94 24.00
CA LEU A 290 7.20 -11.37 23.72
C LEU A 290 8.66 -11.71 23.37
N GLN A 291 9.53 -10.72 23.16
CA GLN A 291 10.76 -10.93 22.36
C GLN A 291 11.69 -12.05 22.86
N ALA A 292 12.05 -12.08 24.15
CA ALA A 292 13.03 -13.06 24.62
C ALA A 292 12.51 -14.51 24.65
N ASP A 293 11.23 -14.70 24.94
CA ASP A 293 10.64 -16.04 25.08
C ASP A 293 10.19 -16.59 23.72
N ALA A 294 9.65 -15.74 22.85
CA ALA A 294 9.30 -16.11 21.49
C ALA A 294 10.54 -16.50 20.67
N ASP A 295 11.66 -15.80 20.82
CA ASP A 295 12.90 -16.14 20.11
C ASP A 295 13.45 -17.51 20.54
N ARG A 296 13.42 -17.82 21.85
CA ARG A 296 13.82 -19.15 22.36
C ARG A 296 12.90 -20.24 21.83
N GLU A 297 11.60 -19.99 21.82
CA GLU A 297 10.62 -20.97 21.35
C GLU A 297 10.68 -21.18 19.83
N ALA A 298 10.91 -20.11 19.05
CA ALA A 298 11.15 -20.18 17.61
C ALA A 298 12.34 -21.09 17.31
N LEU A 299 13.47 -20.86 17.99
CA LEU A 299 14.67 -21.67 17.83
C LEU A 299 14.43 -23.13 18.25
N ARG A 300 13.63 -23.37 19.30
CA ARG A 300 13.26 -24.72 19.73
C ARG A 300 12.46 -25.44 18.63
N ILE A 301 11.46 -24.79 18.05
CA ILE A 301 10.61 -25.36 16.98
C ILE A 301 11.46 -25.67 15.74
N ILE A 302 12.31 -24.74 15.30
CA ILE A 302 13.17 -24.96 14.13
C ILE A 302 14.13 -26.15 14.34
N LYS A 303 14.69 -26.29 15.54
CA LYS A 303 15.52 -27.46 15.88
C LYS A 303 14.75 -28.78 15.81
N LEU A 304 13.46 -28.80 16.18
CA LEU A 304 12.62 -30.01 16.07
C LEU A 304 12.30 -30.43 14.61
N MET A 305 12.59 -29.55 13.65
CA MET A 305 12.40 -29.80 12.22
C MET A 305 13.68 -30.25 11.50
N GLU A 306 14.81 -30.34 12.21
CA GLU A 306 16.07 -30.79 11.63
C GLU A 306 15.92 -32.18 10.96
N GLY A 307 16.45 -32.31 9.74
CA GLY A 307 16.31 -33.51 8.92
C GLY A 307 14.94 -33.72 8.24
N LYS A 308 13.94 -32.86 8.46
CA LYS A 308 12.60 -32.96 7.86
C LYS A 308 12.37 -32.00 6.68
N TRP A 309 13.38 -31.20 6.32
CA TRP A 309 13.29 -30.20 5.27
C TRP A 309 13.53 -30.80 3.90
N GLU A 310 12.68 -30.46 2.93
CA GLU A 310 12.95 -30.75 1.53
C GLU A 310 14.09 -29.84 1.02
N PRO A 311 15.14 -30.41 0.39
CA PRO A 311 16.28 -29.62 -0.06
C PRO A 311 15.91 -28.74 -1.26
N ALA A 312 16.50 -27.56 -1.34
CA ALA A 312 16.45 -26.76 -2.56
C ALA A 312 17.18 -27.49 -3.69
N LEU A 313 16.55 -27.56 -4.87
CA LEU A 313 17.14 -28.18 -6.06
C LEU A 313 17.56 -27.11 -7.06
N TYR A 314 18.81 -27.19 -7.52
CA TYR A 314 19.30 -26.44 -8.68
C TYR A 314 19.80 -27.42 -9.73
N LYS A 315 19.16 -27.41 -10.90
CA LYS A 315 19.42 -28.37 -12.00
C LYS A 315 19.40 -29.83 -11.53
N GLY A 316 18.42 -30.18 -10.68
CA GLY A 316 18.24 -31.53 -10.15
C GLY A 316 19.22 -31.95 -9.06
N ARG A 317 20.09 -31.06 -8.58
CA ARG A 317 21.01 -31.32 -7.46
C ARG A 317 20.60 -30.54 -6.22
N ALA A 318 20.66 -31.19 -5.06
CA ALA A 318 20.45 -30.53 -3.78
C ALA A 318 21.55 -29.47 -3.56
N ILE A 319 21.13 -28.26 -3.22
CA ILE A 319 22.00 -27.14 -2.87
C ILE A 319 21.60 -26.57 -1.52
N ALA A 320 22.58 -26.02 -0.79
CA ALA A 320 22.30 -25.18 0.35
C ALA A 320 21.67 -23.87 -0.14
N ALA A 321 20.48 -23.55 0.35
CA ALA A 321 19.79 -22.30 0.05
C ALA A 321 19.34 -21.66 1.36
N PRO A 322 19.57 -20.34 1.55
CA PRO A 322 19.05 -19.64 2.72
C PRO A 322 17.51 -19.63 2.69
N MET A 323 16.88 -20.14 3.74
CA MET A 323 15.43 -20.15 3.90
C MET A 323 15.01 -19.20 5.03
N ARG A 324 13.94 -18.43 4.80
CA ARG A 324 13.33 -17.58 5.83
C ARG A 324 11.96 -18.16 6.18
N ILE A 325 11.84 -18.63 7.42
CA ILE A 325 10.61 -19.27 7.91
C ILE A 325 9.91 -18.28 8.84
N PRO A 326 8.73 -17.75 8.46
CA PRO A 326 7.93 -16.97 9.39
C PRO A 326 7.35 -17.91 10.46
N ILE A 327 7.66 -17.65 11.72
CA ILE A 327 7.08 -18.36 12.86
C ILE A 327 6.08 -17.41 13.51
N ASN A 328 4.81 -17.81 13.50
CA ASN A 328 3.73 -17.05 14.12
C ASN A 328 3.43 -17.67 15.49
N PHE A 329 3.50 -16.85 16.54
CA PHE A 329 3.06 -17.24 17.88
C PHE A 329 1.62 -16.76 18.08
N GLN A 330 0.76 -17.65 18.57
CA GLN A 330 -0.52 -17.26 19.15
C GLN A 330 -0.39 -17.37 20.67
N VAL A 331 -0.56 -16.25 21.35
CA VAL A 331 -0.65 -16.22 22.81
C VAL A 331 -2.13 -16.31 23.15
N ASN A 332 -2.50 -17.32 23.92
CA ASN A 332 -3.84 -17.45 24.51
C ASN A 332 -3.95 -16.59 25.77
#